data_AF-A0AAV0AXR7-F1
#
_entry.id   AF-A0AAV0AXR7-F1
#
_cell.length_a   1.000
_cell.length_b   1.000
_cell.length_c   1.000
_cell.angle_alpha   90.00
_cell.angle_beta   90.00
_cell.angle_gamma   90.00
#
_symmetry.space_group_name_H-M   'P 1'
#
loop_
_entity.id
_entity.type
_entity.pdbx_description
1 polymer ?
#
loop_
_entity_poly.entity_id
_entity_poly.type
_entity_poly.pdbx_seq_one_letter_code
_entity_poly.pdbx_strand_id
1 'polypeptide(L)'
;MSDLNGSSNNVHRSIQENPPNRDSNRQSVVYDPSYDIIPIETNDIVRLKIFIPLATLTALFSNLVCALLVEPSMGEVNDLYYTLLTPRKFLIGIYWLLIFACQLGMSFMIVFTSNQRYRTEETKQTFVNGLGISYVCALFGFAFWPIFWSQEMFILSTIILAVIFLLLTYVMHSLWKHSPPTFIHRPFSFVLIYTPVQLFHQVLLTVDLPQSLLLSLKWYRSPLYDNWESHQQLHSWIIVGIVVVVGLINSFIIYRTREILRTVAFVYLLIAILTKGDNDSKLGKLKDSPQVAGALIAMGAIGVFSFVFGFFELDGRSGGRRGRILLEDGGIFEEEEDSSRSRAMGQEQARQSSA
;
A
#
# COMPACT_ATOMS: atom_id res chain seq x y z
N MET A 1 -87.33 12.46 29.03
CA MET A 1 -85.90 12.12 29.22
C MET A 1 -85.17 12.81 28.08
N SER A 2 -84.92 14.12 28.21
CA SER A 2 -83.75 14.72 28.91
C SER A 2 -82.44 14.31 28.24
N ASP A 3 -81.48 15.14 27.87
CA ASP A 3 -81.25 16.59 27.70
C ASP A 3 -79.91 16.63 26.92
N LEU A 4 -79.79 17.26 25.74
CA LEU A 4 -79.48 18.67 25.50
C LEU A 4 -78.13 19.19 26.06
N ASN A 5 -77.47 19.96 25.18
CA ASN A 5 -76.37 20.92 25.34
C ASN A 5 -74.92 20.41 25.36
N GLY A 6 -74.00 20.99 24.58
CA GLY A 6 -74.14 22.11 23.65
C GLY A 6 -72.81 22.82 23.37
N SER A 7 -72.86 23.56 22.25
CA SER A 7 -72.09 24.76 21.95
C SER A 7 -70.77 24.63 21.17
N SER A 8 -70.93 24.72 19.85
CA SER A 8 -70.01 25.37 18.91
C SER A 8 -69.60 26.76 19.39
N ASN A 9 -68.35 27.13 19.15
CA ASN A 9 -68.01 28.50 18.79
C ASN A 9 -66.94 28.52 17.69
N ASN A 10 -67.39 28.96 16.51
CA ASN A 10 -66.56 29.49 15.44
C ASN A 10 -65.83 30.74 15.95
N VAL A 11 -64.51 30.79 15.78
CA VAL A 11 -63.79 32.05 15.71
C VAL A 11 -62.91 32.02 14.47
N HIS A 12 -63.38 32.74 13.46
CA HIS A 12 -62.60 33.33 12.39
C HIS A 12 -61.33 33.97 12.97
N ARG A 13 -60.15 33.46 12.62
CA ARG A 13 -58.91 34.23 12.72
C ARG A 13 -58.30 34.32 11.33
N SER A 14 -58.30 35.55 10.85
CA SER A 14 -57.65 36.09 9.67
C SER A 14 -56.26 35.49 9.43
N ILE A 15 -56.06 35.02 8.20
CA ILE A 15 -54.76 34.80 7.59
C ILE A 15 -54.10 36.19 7.49
N GLN A 16 -53.13 36.45 8.37
CA GLN A 16 -52.18 37.52 8.19
C GLN A 16 -50.89 36.88 7.68
N GLU A 17 -50.71 36.92 6.36
CA GLU A 17 -49.44 36.61 5.70
C GLU A 17 -48.38 37.56 6.25
N ASN A 18 -47.50 37.06 7.10
CA ASN A 18 -46.23 37.69 7.36
C ASN A 18 -45.28 37.34 6.21
N PRO A 19 -44.60 38.32 5.57
CA PRO A 19 -43.56 38.01 4.60
C PRO A 19 -42.43 37.22 5.28
N PRO A 20 -41.78 36.28 4.59
CA PRO A 20 -40.70 35.49 5.17
C PRO A 20 -39.51 36.41 5.49
N ASN A 21 -39.30 36.61 6.79
CA ASN A 21 -38.09 37.21 7.33
C ASN A 21 -36.90 36.34 6.92
N ARG A 22 -36.12 36.80 5.95
CA ARG A 22 -35.16 36.01 5.17
C ARG A 22 -33.76 35.94 5.78
N ASP A 23 -33.55 36.42 7.02
CA ASP A 23 -32.20 36.70 7.53
C ASP A 23 -31.87 36.14 8.92
N SER A 24 -32.36 34.95 9.29
CA SER A 24 -31.99 34.38 10.62
C SER A 24 -31.81 32.87 10.71
N ASN A 25 -31.28 32.22 9.65
CA ASN A 25 -30.81 30.85 9.83
C ASN A 25 -29.64 30.45 8.91
N ARG A 26 -28.50 31.16 9.01
CA ARG A 26 -27.21 30.49 8.77
C ARG A 26 -26.86 29.72 10.05
N GLN A 27 -27.50 28.58 10.24
CA GLN A 27 -26.85 27.51 11.00
C GLN A 27 -25.54 27.22 10.27
N SER A 28 -24.43 27.63 10.85
CA SER A 28 -23.14 27.03 10.52
C SER A 28 -23.35 25.53 10.70
N VAL A 29 -23.39 24.78 9.60
CA VAL A 29 -23.27 23.34 9.66
C VAL A 29 -21.91 23.11 10.29
N VAL A 30 -21.90 22.89 11.61
CA VAL A 30 -20.73 22.45 12.33
C VAL A 30 -20.41 21.11 11.69
N TYR A 31 -19.39 21.10 10.84
CA TYR A 31 -18.84 19.88 10.29
C TYR A 31 -18.36 19.07 11.50
N ASP A 32 -19.17 18.10 11.89
CA ASP A 32 -18.81 17.14 12.91
C ASP A 32 -18.11 15.97 12.18
N PRO A 33 -16.77 15.85 12.29
CA PRO A 33 -16.01 14.81 11.60
C PRO A 33 -16.41 13.38 12.03
N SER A 34 -17.25 13.26 13.06
CA SER A 34 -17.86 12.00 13.50
C SER A 34 -18.79 11.36 12.46
N TYR A 35 -19.41 12.15 11.56
CA TYR A 35 -20.42 11.66 10.62
C TYR A 35 -19.85 11.08 9.32
N ASP A 36 -18.59 11.37 8.98
CA ASP A 36 -17.88 10.72 7.85
C ASP A 36 -17.26 9.37 8.25
N ILE A 37 -17.39 8.99 9.52
CA ILE A 37 -16.99 7.68 10.02
C ILE A 37 -18.07 6.68 9.57
N ILE A 38 -17.85 6.03 8.42
CA ILE A 38 -18.61 4.85 8.01
C ILE A 38 -18.73 3.94 9.25
N PRO A 39 -19.94 3.55 9.70
CA PRO A 39 -20.08 2.70 10.85
C PRO A 39 -19.51 1.33 10.51
N ILE A 40 -18.24 1.13 10.87
CA ILE A 40 -17.59 -0.16 10.76
C ILE A 40 -18.23 -1.05 11.81
N GLU A 41 -18.79 -2.18 11.39
CA GLU A 41 -19.34 -3.16 12.31
C GLU A 41 -18.22 -3.59 13.29
N THR A 42 -18.41 -3.30 14.58
CA THR A 42 -17.41 -3.55 15.63
C THR A 42 -16.93 -5.00 15.67
N ASN A 43 -17.73 -5.94 15.15
CA ASN A 43 -17.41 -7.36 15.03
C ASN A 43 -16.26 -7.64 14.06
N ASP A 44 -16.19 -6.92 12.94
CA ASP A 44 -15.14 -7.12 11.94
C ASP A 44 -13.78 -6.65 12.45
N ILE A 45 -13.80 -5.57 13.23
CA ILE A 45 -12.61 -5.04 13.88
C ILE A 45 -12.03 -6.06 14.88
N VAL A 46 -12.90 -6.70 15.68
CA VAL A 46 -12.47 -7.71 16.66
C VAL A 46 -11.91 -8.95 15.95
N ARG A 47 -12.57 -9.41 14.88
CA ARG A 47 -12.09 -10.54 14.08
C ARG A 47 -10.71 -10.27 13.49
N LEU A 48 -10.54 -9.13 12.83
CA LEU A 48 -9.28 -8.78 12.15
C LEU A 48 -8.10 -8.72 13.12
N LYS A 49 -8.32 -8.25 14.36
CA LYS A 49 -7.31 -8.21 15.43
C LYS A 49 -6.80 -9.58 15.86
N ILE A 50 -7.65 -10.60 15.81
CA ILE A 50 -7.28 -11.96 16.20
C ILE A 50 -6.66 -12.68 15.01
N PHE A 51 -7.24 -12.51 13.82
CA PHE A 51 -6.81 -13.24 12.63
C PHE A 51 -5.46 -12.78 12.06
N ILE A 52 -5.11 -11.49 12.10
CA ILE A 52 -3.83 -11.03 11.52
C ILE A 52 -2.62 -11.62 12.29
N PRO A 53 -2.53 -11.51 13.63
CA PRO A 53 -1.41 -12.11 14.37
C PRO A 53 -1.36 -13.63 14.22
N LEU A 54 -2.53 -14.29 14.27
CA LEU A 54 -2.64 -15.73 14.11
C LEU A 54 -2.14 -16.17 12.73
N ALA A 55 -2.60 -15.52 11.66
CA ALA A 55 -2.21 -15.84 10.28
C ALA A 55 -0.71 -15.58 10.06
N THR A 56 -0.18 -14.48 10.62
CA THR A 56 1.25 -14.16 10.55
C THR A 56 2.10 -15.22 11.24
N LEU A 57 1.71 -15.65 12.45
CA LEU A 57 2.41 -16.72 13.17
C LEU A 57 2.33 -18.05 12.44
N THR A 58 1.17 -18.37 11.85
CA THR A 58 0.97 -19.61 11.07
C THR A 58 1.85 -19.61 9.82
N ALA A 59 1.89 -18.50 9.10
CA ALA A 59 2.75 -18.32 7.92
C ALA A 59 4.23 -18.44 8.27
N LEU A 60 4.67 -17.79 9.35
CA LEU A 60 6.05 -17.88 9.85
C LEU A 60 6.40 -19.33 10.21
N PHE A 61 5.54 -19.99 10.99
CA PHE A 61 5.77 -21.35 11.45
C PHE A 61 5.85 -22.33 10.28
N SER A 62 4.90 -22.27 9.34
CA SER A 62 4.88 -23.16 8.18
C SER A 62 6.13 -23.00 7.32
N ASN A 63 6.54 -21.76 7.02
CA ASN A 63 7.76 -21.49 6.27
C ASN A 63 9.02 -21.96 7.03
N LEU A 64 9.08 -21.80 8.35
CA LEU A 64 10.20 -22.27 9.17
C LEU A 64 10.31 -23.80 9.15
N VAL A 65 9.17 -24.50 9.32
CA VAL A 65 9.11 -25.96 9.30
C VAL A 65 9.53 -26.51 7.94
N CYS A 66 9.00 -25.97 6.84
CA CYS A 66 9.40 -26.39 5.49
C CYS A 66 10.83 -25.99 5.10
N ALA A 67 11.41 -24.98 5.76
CA ALA A 67 12.79 -24.58 5.52
C ALA A 67 13.80 -25.42 6.31
N LEU A 68 13.45 -25.91 7.52
CA LEU A 68 14.41 -26.53 8.45
C LEU A 68 14.13 -27.99 8.81
N LEU A 69 12.87 -28.43 8.79
CA LEU A 69 12.46 -29.74 9.32
C LEU A 69 11.99 -30.72 8.26
N VAL A 70 11.50 -30.25 7.11
CA VAL A 70 11.00 -31.11 6.04
C VAL A 70 12.11 -31.36 5.02
N GLU A 71 12.30 -32.63 4.65
CA GLU A 71 13.17 -33.07 3.56
C GLU A 71 12.30 -33.45 2.34
N PRO A 72 12.61 -32.98 1.12
CA PRO A 72 13.63 -31.98 0.81
C PRO A 72 13.24 -30.59 1.32
N SER A 73 14.22 -29.88 1.89
CA SER A 73 14.00 -28.52 2.39
C SER A 73 13.78 -27.54 1.25
N MET A 74 13.11 -26.42 1.49
CA MET A 74 12.94 -25.37 0.48
C MET A 74 14.25 -24.95 -0.19
N GLY A 75 15.32 -24.90 0.61
CA GLY A 75 16.65 -24.60 0.12
C GLY A 75 17.19 -25.70 -0.80
N GLU A 76 16.99 -26.98 -0.45
CA GLU A 76 17.41 -28.11 -1.26
C GLU A 76 16.63 -28.21 -2.56
N VAL A 77 15.31 -28.03 -2.54
CA VAL A 77 14.48 -27.95 -3.76
C VAL A 77 15.01 -26.86 -4.70
N ASN A 78 15.41 -25.72 -4.15
CA ASN A 78 15.97 -24.60 -4.91
C ASN A 78 17.38 -24.85 -5.49
N ASP A 79 18.12 -25.83 -4.94
CA ASP A 79 19.39 -26.27 -5.50
C ASP A 79 19.21 -27.43 -6.48
N LEU A 80 18.20 -28.26 -6.25
CA LEU A 80 17.85 -29.38 -7.12
C LEU A 80 17.20 -28.92 -8.43
N TYR A 81 16.40 -27.86 -8.38
CA TYR A 81 15.68 -27.28 -9.51
C TYR A 81 16.19 -25.88 -9.82
N TYR A 82 17.40 -25.80 -10.37
CA TYR A 82 18.09 -24.54 -10.61
C TYR A 82 17.49 -23.78 -11.79
N THR A 83 17.16 -22.49 -11.59
CA THR A 83 16.77 -21.58 -12.67
C THR A 83 17.75 -20.39 -12.75
N LEU A 84 17.87 -19.74 -13.91
CA LEU A 84 18.70 -18.53 -14.06
C LEU A 84 18.23 -17.36 -13.18
N LEU A 85 17.00 -17.41 -12.65
CA LEU A 85 16.42 -16.42 -11.73
C LEU A 85 16.56 -16.80 -10.26
N THR A 86 17.19 -17.93 -9.95
CA THR A 86 17.29 -18.39 -8.58
C THR A 86 18.20 -17.47 -7.75
N PRO A 87 17.70 -16.83 -6.68
CA PRO A 87 18.52 -15.94 -5.86
C PRO A 87 19.45 -16.72 -4.93
N ARG A 88 20.49 -16.04 -4.43
CA ARG A 88 21.36 -16.57 -3.39
C ARG A 88 20.58 -16.80 -2.10
N LYS A 89 20.57 -18.04 -1.60
CA LYS A 89 19.84 -18.50 -0.39
C LYS A 89 20.01 -17.56 0.81
N PHE A 90 21.23 -17.13 1.09
CA PHE A 90 21.52 -16.24 2.22
C PHE A 90 20.86 -14.86 2.07
N LEU A 91 20.92 -14.25 0.88
CA LEU A 91 20.37 -12.91 0.67
C LEU A 91 18.85 -12.91 0.67
N ILE A 92 18.22 -13.94 0.08
CA ILE A 92 16.77 -14.08 0.11
C ILE A 92 16.28 -14.41 1.53
N GLY A 93 17.05 -15.20 2.30
CA GLY A 93 16.76 -15.49 3.70
C GLY A 93 16.76 -14.23 4.58
N ILE A 94 17.75 -13.35 4.43
CA ILE A 94 17.79 -12.04 5.13
C ILE A 94 16.57 -11.19 4.77
N TYR A 95 16.19 -11.17 3.49
CA TYR A 95 15.04 -10.41 3.03
C TYR A 95 13.73 -10.92 3.66
N TRP A 96 13.53 -12.24 3.69
CA TRP A 96 12.38 -12.86 4.36
C TRP A 96 12.38 -12.62 5.88
N LEU A 97 13.55 -12.69 6.52
CA LEU A 97 13.69 -12.37 7.95
C LEU A 97 13.24 -10.93 8.23
N LEU A 98 13.61 -9.97 7.37
CA LEU A 98 13.16 -8.58 7.48
C LEU A 98 11.64 -8.45 7.31
N ILE A 99 11.06 -9.14 6.31
CA ILE A 99 9.59 -9.15 6.11
C ILE A 99 8.89 -9.69 7.35
N PHE A 100 9.29 -10.86 7.85
CA PHE A 100 8.65 -11.48 9.01
C PHE A 100 8.82 -10.63 10.28
N ALA A 101 9.98 -10.00 10.47
CA ALA A 101 10.18 -9.04 11.56
C ALA A 101 9.21 -7.86 11.46
N CYS A 102 9.02 -7.28 10.27
CA CYS A 102 8.05 -6.21 10.04
C CYS A 102 6.60 -6.68 10.22
N GLN A 103 6.25 -7.88 9.76
CA GLN A 103 4.90 -8.45 9.91
C GLN A 103 4.56 -8.77 11.38
N LEU A 104 5.53 -9.27 12.15
CA LEU A 104 5.38 -9.42 13.59
C LEU A 104 5.23 -8.05 14.27
N GLY A 105 6.06 -7.07 13.89
CA GLY A 105 5.94 -5.69 14.37
C GLY A 105 4.55 -5.09 14.08
N MET A 106 4.01 -5.30 12.88
CA MET A 106 2.64 -4.90 12.53
C MET A 106 1.61 -5.58 13.43
N SER A 107 1.72 -6.91 13.61
CA SER A 107 0.81 -7.70 14.44
C SER A 107 0.81 -7.23 15.89
N PHE A 108 1.98 -6.99 16.48
CA PHE A 108 2.11 -6.39 17.81
C PHE A 108 1.50 -5.00 17.86
N MET A 109 1.74 -4.15 16.86
CA MET A 109 1.19 -2.80 16.84
C MET A 109 -0.35 -2.82 16.83
N ILE A 110 -0.97 -3.73 16.10
CA ILE A 110 -2.44 -3.91 16.07
C ILE A 110 -2.96 -4.32 17.45
N VAL A 111 -2.31 -5.29 18.10
CA VAL A 111 -2.69 -5.76 19.44
C VAL A 111 -2.53 -4.66 20.49
N PHE A 112 -1.38 -3.98 20.54
CA PHE A 112 -1.13 -2.91 21.51
C PHE A 112 -2.01 -1.68 21.27
N THR A 113 -2.20 -1.29 20.02
CA THR A 113 -3.09 -0.18 19.65
C THR A 113 -4.54 -0.47 20.05
N SER A 114 -4.94 -1.74 20.05
CA SER A 114 -6.30 -2.11 20.46
C SER A 114 -6.55 -1.96 21.96
N ASN A 115 -5.52 -2.12 22.79
CA ASN A 115 -5.63 -2.03 24.24
C ASN A 115 -5.59 -0.57 24.72
N GLN A 116 -5.06 0.33 23.90
CA GLN A 116 -4.94 1.75 24.21
C GLN A 116 -6.13 2.52 23.64
N ARG A 117 -7.05 2.92 24.51
CA ARG A 117 -8.28 3.69 24.22
C ARG A 117 -8.06 5.04 23.50
N TYR A 118 -6.82 5.41 23.19
CA TYR A 118 -6.39 6.78 22.82
C TYR A 118 -5.73 6.94 21.45
N ARG A 119 -5.67 5.92 20.58
CA ARG A 119 -5.14 6.11 19.21
C ARG A 119 -6.25 6.52 18.23
N THR A 120 -5.98 7.57 17.45
CA THR A 120 -6.85 8.28 16.50
C THR A 120 -7.70 7.33 15.64
N GLU A 121 -9.02 7.55 15.61
CA GLU A 121 -10.01 6.73 14.90
C GLU A 121 -9.65 6.51 13.41
N GLU A 122 -9.01 7.48 12.77
CA GLU A 122 -8.49 7.37 11.40
C GLU A 122 -7.58 6.15 11.19
N THR A 123 -6.68 5.86 12.13
CA THR A 123 -5.76 4.72 11.99
C THR A 123 -6.51 3.40 12.08
N LYS A 124 -7.55 3.31 12.91
CA LYS A 124 -8.38 2.11 13.03
C LYS A 124 -9.18 1.84 11.75
N GLN A 125 -9.69 2.90 11.12
CA GLN A 125 -10.39 2.79 9.84
C GLN A 125 -9.45 2.37 8.71
N THR A 126 -8.23 2.90 8.64
CA THR A 126 -7.22 2.45 7.66
C THR A 126 -6.88 0.98 7.82
N PHE A 127 -6.80 0.47 9.06
CA PHE A 127 -6.54 -0.95 9.30
C PHE A 127 -7.68 -1.83 8.83
N VAL A 128 -8.93 -1.49 9.16
CA VAL A 128 -10.07 -2.36 8.87
C VAL A 128 -10.47 -2.29 7.39
N ASN A 129 -10.47 -1.08 6.82
CA ASN A 129 -10.85 -0.89 5.41
C ASN A 129 -9.68 -1.16 4.45
N GLY A 130 -8.43 -0.96 4.90
CA GLY A 130 -7.23 -1.20 4.10
C GLY A 130 -6.71 -2.64 4.17
N LEU A 131 -6.45 -3.16 5.37
CA LEU A 131 -5.85 -4.49 5.61
C LEU A 131 -6.90 -5.59 5.84
N GLY A 132 -8.11 -5.45 5.26
CA GLY A 132 -9.26 -6.31 5.51
C GLY A 132 -9.03 -7.82 5.31
N ILE A 133 -10.11 -8.61 5.33
CA ILE A 133 -10.05 -10.08 5.29
C ILE A 133 -9.16 -10.66 4.16
N SER A 134 -9.04 -9.94 3.04
CA SER A 134 -8.15 -10.28 1.92
C SER A 134 -6.68 -10.46 2.35
N TYR A 135 -6.15 -9.63 3.25
CA TYR A 135 -4.78 -9.74 3.74
C TYR A 135 -4.60 -11.00 4.61
N VAL A 136 -5.58 -11.29 5.48
CA VAL A 136 -5.60 -12.53 6.28
C VAL A 136 -5.63 -13.77 5.37
N CYS A 137 -6.48 -13.76 4.34
CA CYS A 137 -6.53 -14.84 3.36
C CYS A 137 -5.20 -15.00 2.61
N ALA A 138 -4.53 -13.89 2.27
CA ALA A 138 -3.21 -13.93 1.64
C ALA A 138 -2.15 -14.57 2.54
N LEU A 139 -2.14 -14.23 3.84
CA LEU A 139 -1.23 -14.83 4.82
C LEU A 139 -1.49 -16.32 5.03
N PHE A 140 -2.75 -16.75 5.12
CA PHE A 140 -3.08 -18.18 5.21
C PHE A 140 -2.70 -18.92 3.93
N GLY A 141 -3.01 -18.38 2.76
CA GLY A 141 -2.56 -18.94 1.48
C GLY A 141 -1.04 -19.09 1.46
N PHE A 142 -0.32 -18.06 1.94
CA PHE A 142 1.13 -18.08 2.03
C PHE A 142 1.67 -19.09 3.04
N ALA A 143 0.89 -19.44 4.08
CA ALA A 143 1.23 -20.53 4.98
C ALA A 143 1.11 -21.91 4.31
N PHE A 144 0.23 -22.08 3.32
CA PHE A 144 0.08 -23.36 2.60
C PHE A 144 1.06 -23.52 1.44
N TRP A 145 1.43 -22.41 0.78
CA TRP A 145 2.43 -22.40 -0.29
C TRP A 145 3.69 -23.23 0.00
N PRO A 146 4.38 -23.09 1.16
CA PRO A 146 5.62 -23.81 1.42
C PRO A 146 5.46 -25.34 1.42
N ILE A 147 4.27 -25.83 1.82
CA ILE A 147 3.94 -27.25 1.88
C ILE A 147 3.87 -27.80 0.45
N PHE A 148 3.15 -27.12 -0.45
CA PHE A 148 3.05 -27.52 -1.85
C PHE A 148 4.39 -27.44 -2.58
N TRP A 149 5.20 -26.43 -2.24
CA TRP A 149 6.54 -26.28 -2.78
C TRP A 149 7.47 -27.43 -2.39
N SER A 150 7.49 -27.80 -1.11
CA SER A 150 8.34 -28.90 -0.59
C SER A 150 7.93 -30.27 -1.14
N GLN A 151 6.65 -30.46 -1.47
CA GLN A 151 6.14 -31.67 -2.14
C GLN A 151 6.35 -31.67 -3.67
N GLU A 152 7.12 -30.72 -4.21
CA GLU A 152 7.41 -30.57 -5.66
C GLU A 152 6.16 -30.37 -6.53
N MET A 153 5.03 -29.96 -5.95
CA MET A 153 3.78 -29.65 -6.66
C MET A 153 3.83 -28.24 -7.24
N PHE A 154 4.77 -27.97 -8.16
CA PHE A 154 5.08 -26.62 -8.66
C PHE A 154 3.90 -25.91 -9.33
N ILE A 155 3.02 -26.64 -10.02
CA ILE A 155 1.82 -26.07 -10.65
C ILE A 155 0.88 -25.51 -9.58
N LEU A 156 0.55 -26.32 -8.57
CA LEU A 156 -0.35 -25.91 -7.50
C LEU A 156 0.27 -24.79 -6.65
N SER A 157 1.59 -24.90 -6.41
CA SER A 157 2.37 -23.87 -5.74
C SER A 157 2.36 -22.54 -6.51
N THR A 158 2.37 -22.56 -7.84
CA THR A 158 2.31 -21.35 -8.66
C THR A 158 0.92 -20.73 -8.63
N ILE A 159 -0.15 -21.55 -8.70
CA ILE A 159 -1.53 -21.09 -8.63
C ILE A 159 -1.81 -20.39 -7.29
N ILE A 160 -1.42 -21.01 -6.17
CA ILE A 160 -1.65 -20.40 -4.85
C ILE A 160 -0.86 -19.10 -4.71
N LEU A 161 0.37 -19.03 -5.24
CA LEU A 161 1.19 -17.83 -5.21
C LEU A 161 0.61 -16.70 -6.07
N ALA A 162 0.06 -17.03 -7.23
CA ALA A 162 -0.64 -16.06 -8.08
C ALA A 162 -1.89 -15.49 -7.38
N VAL A 163 -2.66 -16.33 -6.68
CA VAL A 163 -3.81 -15.88 -5.87
C VAL A 163 -3.37 -14.96 -4.73
N ILE A 164 -2.30 -15.32 -4.00
CA ILE A 164 -1.73 -14.49 -2.93
C ILE A 164 -1.28 -13.14 -3.50
N PHE A 165 -0.60 -13.14 -4.65
CA PHE A 165 -0.16 -11.93 -5.32
C PHE A 165 -1.33 -11.02 -5.72
N LEU A 166 -2.42 -11.58 -6.25
CA LEU A 166 -3.64 -10.82 -6.57
C LEU A 166 -4.29 -10.22 -5.32
N LEU A 167 -4.39 -10.99 -4.23
CA LEU A 167 -4.92 -10.50 -2.96
C LEU A 167 -4.07 -9.35 -2.39
N LEU A 168 -2.74 -9.47 -2.42
CA LEU A 168 -1.85 -8.41 -1.96
C LEU A 168 -1.90 -7.17 -2.86
N THR A 169 -2.07 -7.35 -4.18
CA THR A 169 -2.27 -6.24 -5.11
C THR A 169 -3.58 -5.51 -4.82
N TYR A 170 -4.65 -6.25 -4.52
CA TYR A 170 -5.92 -5.67 -4.08
C TYR A 170 -5.78 -4.90 -2.76
N VAL A 171 -5.09 -5.48 -1.77
CA VAL A 171 -4.81 -4.82 -0.49
C VAL A 171 -4.01 -3.53 -0.72
N MET A 172 -2.95 -3.57 -1.53
CA MET A 172 -2.17 -2.38 -1.90
C MET A 172 -3.03 -1.29 -2.56
N HIS A 173 -3.92 -1.67 -3.47
CA HIS A 173 -4.83 -0.72 -4.10
C HIS A 173 -5.83 -0.11 -3.10
N SER A 174 -6.38 -0.92 -2.19
CA SER A 174 -7.27 -0.45 -1.12
C SER A 174 -6.56 0.52 -0.17
N LEU A 175 -5.32 0.20 0.21
CA LEU A 175 -4.49 1.06 1.07
C LEU A 175 -4.26 2.43 0.43
N TRP A 176 -3.97 2.46 -0.88
CA TRP A 176 -3.75 3.72 -1.58
C TRP A 176 -5.02 4.58 -1.64
N LYS A 177 -6.20 3.96 -1.83
CA LYS A 177 -7.47 4.68 -1.91
C LYS A 177 -7.86 5.32 -0.57
N HIS A 178 -7.64 4.62 0.55
CA HIS A 178 -8.12 5.06 1.86
C HIS A 178 -7.12 5.93 2.63
N SER A 179 -5.81 5.79 2.39
CA SER A 179 -4.82 6.54 3.15
C SER A 179 -3.58 6.79 2.27
N PRO A 180 -3.47 7.97 1.65
CA PRO A 180 -2.30 8.31 0.86
C PRO A 180 -1.05 8.34 1.75
N PRO A 181 0.07 7.76 1.28
CA PRO A 181 1.29 7.58 2.07
C PRO A 181 1.86 8.95 2.46
N THR A 182 1.67 9.36 3.73
CA THR A 182 2.23 10.60 4.25
C THR A 182 3.28 10.28 5.33
N PHE A 183 4.54 10.19 4.90
CA PHE A 183 5.69 9.87 5.77
C PHE A 183 5.93 10.93 6.87
N ILE A 184 5.48 12.17 6.62
CA ILE A 184 5.87 13.37 7.37
C ILE A 184 5.27 13.43 8.78
N HIS A 185 4.08 12.86 9.00
CA HIS A 185 3.38 13.03 10.29
C HIS A 185 3.44 11.80 11.21
N ARG A 186 3.68 10.57 10.70
CA ARG A 186 3.68 9.33 11.50
C ARG A 186 4.62 8.23 10.94
N PRO A 187 5.95 8.40 11.03
CA PRO A 187 6.91 7.49 10.38
C PRO A 187 6.83 6.05 10.90
N PHE A 188 6.61 5.84 12.20
CA PHE A 188 6.58 4.49 12.78
C PHE A 188 5.34 3.68 12.37
N SER A 189 4.17 4.31 12.32
CA SER A 189 2.95 3.66 11.82
C SER A 189 3.00 3.44 10.32
N PHE A 190 3.58 4.39 9.57
CA PHE A 190 3.76 4.22 8.14
C PHE A 190 4.68 3.04 7.82
N VAL A 191 5.84 2.97 8.48
CA VAL A 191 6.81 1.91 8.25
C VAL A 191 6.21 0.55 8.63
N LEU A 192 5.64 0.37 9.81
CA LEU A 192 5.17 -0.96 10.20
C LEU A 192 3.91 -1.45 9.47
N ILE A 193 3.12 -0.57 8.86
CA ILE A 193 1.89 -0.97 8.14
C ILE A 193 2.19 -1.19 6.67
N TYR A 194 2.83 -0.23 6.01
CA TYR A 194 3.01 -0.24 4.56
C TYR A 194 4.23 -1.08 4.14
N THR A 195 5.33 -0.99 4.90
CA THR A 195 6.60 -1.69 4.58
C THR A 195 6.42 -3.20 4.41
N PRO A 196 5.87 -3.97 5.37
CA PRO A 196 5.80 -5.42 5.24
C PRO A 196 4.97 -5.85 4.02
N VAL A 197 3.85 -5.17 3.75
CA VAL A 197 2.98 -5.54 2.63
C VAL A 197 3.64 -5.16 1.29
N GLN A 198 4.33 -4.03 1.22
CA GLN A 198 5.11 -3.63 0.04
C GLN A 198 6.29 -4.57 -0.21
N LEU A 199 7.09 -4.88 0.80
CA LEU A 199 8.24 -5.80 0.67
C LEU A 199 7.78 -7.20 0.28
N PHE A 200 6.68 -7.67 0.85
CA PHE A 200 6.09 -8.96 0.52
C PHE A 200 5.55 -8.99 -0.91
N HIS A 201 4.82 -7.96 -1.34
CA HIS A 201 4.38 -7.82 -2.74
C HIS A 201 5.57 -7.78 -3.71
N GLN A 202 6.65 -7.08 -3.33
CA GLN A 202 7.83 -6.89 -4.15
C GLN A 202 8.60 -8.20 -4.40
N VAL A 203 8.78 -9.06 -3.37
CA VAL A 203 9.46 -10.35 -3.53
C VAL A 203 8.63 -11.33 -4.36
N LEU A 204 7.31 -11.36 -4.15
CA LEU A 204 6.42 -12.19 -4.96
C LEU A 204 6.51 -11.84 -6.44
N LEU A 205 6.48 -10.55 -6.78
CA LEU A 205 6.54 -10.10 -8.16
C LEU A 205 7.91 -10.35 -8.82
N THR A 206 8.99 -10.14 -8.06
CA THR A 206 10.35 -10.10 -8.63
C THR A 206 11.00 -11.48 -8.66
N VAL A 207 10.74 -12.32 -7.65
CA VAL A 207 11.44 -13.58 -7.43
C VAL A 207 10.45 -14.73 -7.45
N ASP A 208 9.53 -14.80 -6.49
CA ASP A 208 8.84 -16.06 -6.20
C ASP A 208 7.88 -16.47 -7.32
N LEU A 209 7.12 -15.53 -7.91
CA LEU A 209 6.18 -15.83 -8.99
C LEU A 209 6.93 -16.17 -10.29
N PRO A 210 7.88 -15.35 -10.79
CA PRO A 210 8.69 -15.74 -11.95
C PRO A 210 9.40 -17.08 -11.76
N GLN A 211 9.98 -17.32 -10.58
CA GLN A 211 10.64 -18.58 -10.29
C GLN A 211 9.64 -19.75 -10.30
N SER A 212 8.53 -19.65 -9.57
CA SER A 212 7.51 -20.71 -9.52
C SER A 212 6.96 -21.02 -10.92
N LEU A 213 6.74 -19.99 -11.75
CA LEU A 213 6.31 -20.13 -13.13
C LEU A 213 7.33 -20.91 -13.98
N LEU A 214 8.63 -20.58 -13.87
CA LEU A 214 9.69 -21.31 -14.58
C LEU A 214 9.73 -22.78 -14.17
N LEU A 215 9.62 -23.09 -12.87
CA LEU A 215 9.58 -24.47 -12.39
C LEU A 215 8.32 -25.20 -12.88
N SER A 216 7.16 -24.53 -12.86
CA SER A 216 5.90 -25.09 -13.36
C SER A 216 5.96 -25.41 -14.86
N LEU A 217 6.71 -24.63 -15.65
CA LEU A 217 6.94 -24.85 -17.07
C LEU A 217 8.06 -25.87 -17.35
N LYS A 218 8.64 -26.47 -16.29
CA LYS A 218 9.79 -27.39 -16.34
C LYS A 218 11.04 -26.77 -16.99
N TRP A 219 11.17 -25.44 -16.91
CA TRP A 219 12.35 -24.71 -17.37
C TRP A 219 13.36 -24.54 -16.24
N TYR A 220 13.95 -25.66 -15.81
CA TYR A 220 14.98 -25.73 -14.78
C TYR A 220 16.11 -26.66 -15.19
N ARG A 221 17.26 -26.53 -14.54
CA ARG A 221 18.38 -27.46 -14.59
C ARG A 221 18.33 -28.33 -13.34
N SER A 222 18.25 -29.64 -13.52
CA SER A 222 18.35 -30.60 -12.41
C SER A 222 19.58 -31.49 -12.58
N PRO A 223 20.34 -31.77 -11.50
CA PRO A 223 21.43 -32.74 -11.56
C PRO A 223 20.94 -34.20 -11.65
N LEU A 224 19.65 -34.48 -11.39
CA LEU A 224 19.07 -35.82 -11.42
C LEU A 224 18.61 -36.26 -12.82
N TYR A 225 18.28 -35.30 -13.67
CA TYR A 225 17.81 -35.55 -15.03
C TYR A 225 18.78 -34.85 -15.98
N ASP A 226 19.52 -35.61 -16.78
CA ASP A 226 20.44 -35.10 -17.81
C ASP A 226 19.66 -34.66 -19.06
N ASN A 227 18.57 -33.92 -18.85
CA ASN A 227 17.68 -33.39 -19.89
C ASN A 227 18.05 -31.94 -20.24
N TRP A 228 19.34 -31.63 -20.20
CA TRP A 228 19.89 -30.36 -20.63
C TRP A 228 19.68 -30.20 -22.15
N GLU A 229 18.54 -29.61 -22.52
CA GLU A 229 18.14 -29.49 -23.91
C GLU A 229 19.08 -28.60 -24.74
N SER A 230 19.24 -28.97 -26.00
CA SER A 230 19.95 -28.27 -27.08
C SER A 230 19.45 -26.84 -27.37
N HIS A 231 18.39 -26.35 -26.71
CA HIS A 231 17.70 -25.08 -26.95
C HIS A 231 18.09 -23.93 -25.98
N GLN A 232 19.28 -23.97 -25.39
CA GLN A 232 19.75 -22.97 -24.40
C GLN A 232 19.59 -21.51 -24.83
N GLN A 233 19.78 -21.21 -26.11
CA GLN A 233 19.66 -19.84 -26.60
C GLN A 233 18.21 -19.33 -26.54
N LEU A 234 17.24 -20.16 -26.92
CA LEU A 234 15.82 -19.78 -26.91
C LEU A 234 15.30 -19.59 -25.47
N HIS A 235 15.66 -20.50 -24.56
CA HIS A 235 15.27 -20.39 -23.15
C HIS A 235 15.88 -19.17 -22.46
N SER A 236 17.12 -18.81 -22.80
CA SER A 236 17.77 -17.61 -22.26
C SER A 236 17.03 -16.33 -22.66
N TRP A 237 16.60 -16.22 -23.92
CA TRP A 237 15.82 -15.06 -24.40
C TRP A 237 14.45 -14.95 -23.74
N ILE A 238 13.80 -16.08 -23.45
CA ILE A 238 12.51 -16.08 -22.72
C ILE A 238 12.72 -15.54 -21.30
N ILE A 239 13.77 -15.98 -20.62
CA ILE A 239 14.10 -15.50 -19.27
C ILE A 239 14.44 -14.01 -19.29
N VAL A 240 15.18 -13.54 -20.30
CA VAL A 240 15.37 -12.08 -20.53
C VAL A 240 14.03 -11.38 -20.67
N GLY A 241 13.11 -11.92 -21.48
CA GLY A 241 11.76 -11.38 -21.64
C GLY A 241 11.01 -11.26 -20.32
N ILE A 242 11.04 -12.29 -19.48
CA ILE A 242 10.42 -12.27 -18.14
C ILE A 242 11.05 -11.20 -17.26
N VAL A 243 12.39 -11.12 -17.21
CA VAL A 243 13.11 -10.09 -16.42
C VAL A 243 12.75 -8.69 -16.88
N VAL A 244 12.69 -8.45 -18.19
CA VAL A 244 12.33 -7.14 -18.74
C VAL A 244 10.89 -6.79 -18.41
N VAL A 245 9.93 -7.70 -18.60
CA VAL A 245 8.51 -7.45 -18.28
C VAL A 245 8.33 -7.17 -16.79
N VAL A 246 8.87 -8.01 -15.92
CA VAL A 246 8.80 -7.84 -14.46
C VAL A 246 9.51 -6.55 -14.03
N GLY A 247 10.67 -6.25 -14.62
CA GLY A 247 11.41 -5.02 -14.35
C GLY A 247 10.69 -3.76 -14.80
N LEU A 248 9.99 -3.79 -15.95
CA LEU A 248 9.22 -2.66 -16.48
C LEU A 248 7.99 -2.41 -15.63
N ILE A 249 7.28 -3.47 -15.22
CA ILE A 249 6.16 -3.37 -14.28
C ILE A 249 6.64 -2.75 -12.96
N ASN A 250 7.76 -3.22 -12.41
CA ASN A 250 8.33 -2.66 -11.18
C ASN A 250 8.75 -1.20 -11.35
N SER A 251 9.41 -0.86 -12.45
CA SER A 251 9.83 0.52 -12.74
C SER A 251 8.63 1.45 -12.89
N PHE A 252 7.55 0.99 -13.54
CA PHE A 252 6.30 1.73 -13.65
C PHE A 252 5.63 1.95 -12.28
N ILE A 253 5.60 0.92 -11.42
CA ILE A 253 5.06 1.04 -10.05
C ILE A 253 5.91 2.02 -9.24
N ILE A 254 7.25 1.93 -9.30
CA ILE A 254 8.18 2.83 -8.60
C ILE A 254 7.97 4.27 -9.07
N TYR A 255 7.86 4.50 -10.37
CA TYR A 255 7.57 5.82 -10.93
C TYR A 255 6.26 6.41 -10.38
N ARG A 256 5.21 5.58 -10.30
CA ARG A 256 3.88 6.01 -9.85
C ARG A 256 3.78 6.23 -8.33
N THR A 257 4.40 5.35 -7.55
CA THR A 257 4.33 5.35 -6.08
C THR A 257 5.35 6.29 -5.44
N ARG A 258 6.50 6.49 -6.09
CA ARG A 258 7.59 7.38 -5.63
C ARG A 258 8.16 6.97 -4.27
N GLU A 259 8.08 5.68 -3.94
CA GLU A 259 8.52 5.14 -2.64
C GLU A 259 9.94 4.60 -2.70
N ILE A 260 10.85 5.19 -1.90
CA ILE A 260 12.28 4.79 -1.81
C ILE A 260 12.41 3.32 -1.41
N LEU A 261 11.60 2.89 -0.43
CA LEU A 261 11.67 1.54 0.12
C LEU A 261 11.47 0.46 -0.96
N ARG A 262 10.50 0.66 -1.85
CA ARG A 262 10.23 -0.26 -2.96
C ARG A 262 11.38 -0.30 -3.97
N THR A 263 12.01 0.84 -4.26
CA THR A 263 13.21 0.92 -5.12
C THR A 263 14.39 0.15 -4.50
N VAL A 264 14.67 0.38 -3.21
CA VAL A 264 15.75 -0.32 -2.50
C VAL A 264 15.50 -1.82 -2.47
N ALA A 265 14.27 -2.24 -2.19
CA ALA A 265 13.88 -3.65 -2.20
C ALA A 265 14.05 -4.29 -3.58
N PHE A 266 13.60 -3.62 -4.64
CA PHE A 266 13.75 -4.10 -6.01
C PHE A 266 15.23 -4.28 -6.39
N VAL A 267 16.07 -3.27 -6.13
CA VAL A 267 17.51 -3.33 -6.41
C VAL A 267 18.19 -4.43 -5.59
N TYR A 268 17.83 -4.57 -4.30
CA TYR A 268 18.36 -5.64 -3.45
C TYR A 268 18.02 -7.04 -3.99
N LEU A 269 16.78 -7.26 -4.45
CA LEU A 269 16.37 -8.55 -5.03
C LEU A 269 17.10 -8.84 -6.35
N LEU A 270 17.31 -7.83 -7.21
CA LEU A 270 18.11 -7.99 -8.42
C LEU A 270 19.57 -8.37 -8.11
N ILE A 271 20.17 -7.74 -7.08
CA ILE A 271 21.51 -8.10 -6.61
C ILE A 271 21.50 -9.53 -6.06
N ALA A 272 20.46 -9.94 -5.35
CA ALA A 272 20.34 -11.30 -4.82
C ALA A 272 20.28 -12.37 -5.92
N ILE A 273 19.63 -12.07 -7.05
CA ILE A 273 19.61 -12.91 -8.25
C ILE A 273 21.00 -12.91 -8.92
N LEU A 274 21.60 -11.73 -9.10
CA LEU A 274 22.89 -11.58 -9.78
C LEU A 274 24.04 -12.27 -9.03
N THR A 275 23.98 -12.33 -7.70
CA THR A 275 25.08 -12.80 -6.83
C THR A 275 25.01 -14.28 -6.47
N LYS A 276 24.11 -15.10 -7.05
CA LYS A 276 24.19 -16.56 -6.92
C LYS A 276 25.38 -17.08 -7.76
N GLY A 277 26.60 -16.72 -7.42
CA GLY A 277 27.87 -17.27 -7.90
C GLY A 277 28.47 -18.12 -6.80
N ASP A 278 28.61 -19.41 -7.05
CA ASP A 278 29.21 -20.33 -6.08
C ASP A 278 30.68 -19.96 -5.86
N ASN A 279 31.13 -20.05 -4.62
CA ASN A 279 32.37 -19.44 -4.13
C ASN A 279 33.66 -20.12 -4.61
N ASP A 280 33.60 -21.04 -5.58
CA ASP A 280 34.76 -21.79 -6.05
C ASP A 280 35.16 -21.55 -7.52
N SER A 281 34.50 -20.61 -8.21
CA SER A 281 34.95 -20.14 -9.53
C SER A 281 34.45 -18.72 -9.76
N LYS A 282 35.16 -17.74 -9.18
CA LYS A 282 35.00 -16.32 -9.55
C LYS A 282 35.02 -16.24 -11.08
N LEU A 283 33.95 -15.72 -11.67
CA LEU A 283 33.78 -15.47 -13.11
C LEU A 283 33.20 -16.61 -14.00
N GLY A 284 32.61 -17.68 -13.45
CA GLY A 284 31.92 -18.68 -14.28
C GLY A 284 30.53 -18.23 -14.81
N LYS A 285 29.76 -17.48 -14.01
CA LYS A 285 28.33 -17.25 -14.26
C LYS A 285 27.95 -16.03 -15.12
N LEU A 286 28.86 -15.10 -15.38
CA LEU A 286 28.66 -14.11 -16.45
C LEU A 286 28.90 -14.71 -17.85
N LYS A 287 29.53 -15.89 -17.92
CA LYS A 287 29.90 -16.54 -19.18
C LYS A 287 28.75 -17.37 -19.79
N ASP A 288 27.89 -17.95 -18.95
CA ASP A 288 26.84 -18.87 -19.43
C ASP A 288 25.64 -18.14 -20.06
N SER A 289 25.33 -16.89 -19.68
CA SER A 289 24.24 -16.10 -20.28
C SER A 289 24.39 -14.59 -20.01
N PRO A 290 25.34 -13.90 -20.68
CA PRO A 290 25.60 -12.46 -20.46
C PRO A 290 24.35 -11.58 -20.72
N GLN A 291 23.41 -12.07 -21.53
CA GLN A 291 22.16 -11.41 -21.84
C GLN A 291 21.26 -11.22 -20.60
N VAL A 292 21.14 -12.23 -19.74
CA VAL A 292 20.30 -12.16 -18.53
C VAL A 292 20.92 -11.24 -17.49
N ALA A 293 22.24 -11.30 -17.30
CA ALA A 293 22.96 -10.39 -16.41
C ALA A 293 22.83 -8.93 -16.88
N GLY A 294 22.99 -8.70 -18.18
CA GLY A 294 22.78 -7.38 -18.79
C GLY A 294 21.37 -6.86 -18.58
N ALA A 295 20.35 -7.71 -18.77
CA ALA A 295 18.95 -7.36 -18.53
C ALA A 295 18.69 -7.00 -17.05
N LEU A 296 19.20 -7.79 -16.09
CA LEU A 296 19.04 -7.49 -14.66
C LEU A 296 19.66 -6.15 -14.28
N ILE A 297 20.87 -5.86 -14.75
CA ILE A 297 21.56 -4.58 -14.50
C ILE A 297 20.80 -3.43 -15.15
N ALA A 298 20.38 -3.58 -16.41
CA ALA A 298 19.61 -2.57 -17.13
C ALA A 298 18.28 -2.27 -16.43
N MET A 299 17.53 -3.30 -16.00
CA MET A 299 16.27 -3.10 -15.28
C MET A 299 16.48 -2.47 -13.90
N GLY A 300 17.57 -2.79 -13.21
CA GLY A 300 17.94 -2.11 -11.96
C GLY A 300 18.23 -0.63 -12.18
N ALA A 301 19.00 -0.29 -13.22
CA ALA A 301 19.30 1.09 -13.59
C ALA A 301 18.03 1.86 -14.01
N ILE A 302 17.14 1.25 -14.80
CA ILE A 302 15.85 1.83 -15.19
C ILE A 302 14.99 2.08 -13.94
N GLY A 303 14.93 1.14 -12.99
CA GLY A 303 14.18 1.31 -11.75
C GLY A 303 14.66 2.50 -10.91
N VAL A 304 15.98 2.68 -10.79
CA VAL A 304 16.57 3.85 -10.10
C VAL A 304 16.30 5.14 -10.87
N PHE A 305 16.44 5.12 -12.20
CA PHE A 305 16.15 6.28 -13.04
C PHE A 305 14.67 6.68 -12.97
N SER A 306 13.75 5.72 -12.98
CA SER A 306 12.32 5.95 -12.79
C SER A 306 11.99 6.61 -11.45
N PHE A 307 12.70 6.22 -10.38
CA PHE A 307 12.56 6.87 -9.08
C PHE A 307 13.02 8.34 -9.13
N VAL A 308 14.23 8.60 -9.68
CA VAL A 308 14.80 9.95 -9.79
C VAL A 308 13.92 10.85 -10.66
N PHE A 309 13.47 10.36 -11.81
CA PHE A 309 12.60 11.10 -12.71
C PHE A 309 11.23 11.41 -12.07
N GLY A 310 10.64 10.44 -11.36
CA GLY A 310 9.39 10.63 -10.61
C GLY A 310 9.51 11.68 -9.50
N PHE A 311 10.70 11.84 -8.90
CA PHE A 311 10.97 12.87 -7.89
C PHE A 311 11.09 14.27 -8.52
N PHE A 312 11.86 14.40 -9.60
CA PHE A 312 12.04 15.69 -10.29
C PHE A 312 10.75 16.24 -10.91
N GLU A 313 9.87 15.39 -11.45
CA GLU A 313 8.57 15.82 -11.99
C GLU A 313 7.66 16.45 -10.91
N LEU A 314 7.79 16.01 -9.66
CA LEU A 314 7.01 16.51 -8.52
C LEU A 314 7.50 17.90 -8.08
N ASP A 315 8.81 18.10 -8.06
CA ASP A 315 9.41 19.39 -7.72
C ASP A 315 9.12 20.44 -8.82
N GLY A 316 9.19 20.03 -10.09
CA GLY A 316 8.80 20.86 -11.24
C GLY A 316 7.31 21.27 -11.23
N ARG A 317 6.40 20.34 -10.86
CA ARG A 317 4.97 20.67 -10.70
C ARG A 317 4.68 21.52 -9.46
N SER A 318 5.45 21.36 -8.39
CA SER A 318 5.30 22.17 -7.17
C SER A 318 5.82 23.60 -7.36
N GLY A 319 6.86 23.78 -8.17
CA GLY A 319 7.33 25.09 -8.63
C GLY A 319 6.27 25.86 -9.43
N GLY A 320 5.49 25.17 -10.28
CA GLY A 320 4.39 25.77 -11.04
C GLY A 320 3.13 26.12 -10.23
N ARG A 321 2.90 25.46 -9.08
CA ARG A 321 1.77 25.76 -8.18
C ARG A 321 2.08 26.80 -7.11
N ARG A 322 3.35 27.06 -6.80
CA ARG A 322 3.75 28.17 -5.91
C ARG A 322 3.49 29.57 -6.51
N GLY A 323 3.30 29.68 -7.82
CA GLY A 323 2.87 30.93 -8.48
C GLY A 323 1.36 31.15 -8.51
N ARG A 324 0.55 30.26 -7.92
CA ARG A 324 -0.92 30.35 -7.89
C ARG A 324 -1.47 30.06 -6.49
N ILE A 325 -0.88 30.72 -5.48
CA ILE A 325 -1.62 31.04 -4.27
C ILE A 325 -2.38 32.32 -4.62
N LEU A 326 -3.56 32.15 -5.20
CA LEU A 326 -4.57 33.20 -5.26
C LEU A 326 -5.02 33.40 -3.82
N LEU A 327 -4.62 34.51 -3.21
CA LEU A 327 -5.31 35.06 -2.04
C LEU A 327 -6.68 35.53 -2.54
N GLU A 328 -7.66 34.63 -2.54
CA GLU A 328 -9.07 34.99 -2.67
C GLU A 328 -9.76 34.70 -1.34
N ASP A 329 -9.25 35.32 -0.27
CA ASP A 329 -10.04 35.79 0.86
C ASP A 329 -9.14 36.63 1.77
N GLY A 330 -9.29 37.95 1.72
CA GLY A 330 -8.45 38.86 2.52
C GLY A 330 -8.45 40.28 2.00
N GLY A 331 -9.64 40.85 1.76
CA GLY A 331 -9.71 42.23 1.29
C GLY A 331 -11.12 42.79 1.06
N ILE A 332 -12.10 42.50 1.93
CA ILE A 332 -13.36 43.27 1.95
C ILE A 332 -13.81 43.55 3.41
N PHE A 333 -12.88 43.78 4.34
CA PHE A 333 -13.25 44.19 5.70
C PHE A 333 -12.55 45.45 6.25
N GLU A 334 -11.64 46.07 5.50
CA GLU A 334 -10.97 47.31 5.95
C GLU A 334 -11.46 48.59 5.26
N GLU A 335 -12.21 48.52 4.14
CA GLU A 335 -12.68 49.74 3.45
C GLU A 335 -13.98 50.33 4.02
N GLU A 336 -14.79 49.56 4.75
CA GLU A 336 -16.06 50.05 5.32
C GLU A 336 -15.88 50.78 6.67
N GLU A 337 -14.85 50.44 7.44
CA GLU A 337 -14.61 51.07 8.75
C GLU A 337 -13.97 52.46 8.60
N ASP A 338 -13.09 52.65 7.60
CA ASP A 338 -12.49 53.96 7.30
C ASP A 338 -13.46 54.93 6.62
N SER A 339 -14.37 54.45 5.77
CA SER A 339 -15.43 55.28 5.19
C SER A 339 -16.44 55.75 6.25
N SER A 340 -16.70 54.91 7.26
CA SER A 340 -17.58 55.23 8.39
C SER A 340 -16.93 56.22 9.36
N ARG A 341 -15.63 56.08 9.63
CA ARG A 341 -14.85 57.05 10.44
C ARG A 341 -14.67 58.41 9.76
N SER A 342 -14.45 58.42 8.44
CA SER A 342 -14.31 59.67 7.67
C SER A 342 -15.62 60.45 7.58
N ARG A 343 -16.76 59.75 7.49
CA ARG A 343 -18.11 60.38 7.57
C ARG A 343 -18.45 60.90 8.98
N ALA A 344 -18.01 60.22 10.03
CA ALA A 344 -18.20 60.68 11.41
C ALA A 344 -17.38 61.96 11.69
N MET A 345 -16.12 62.03 11.25
CA MET A 345 -15.30 63.24 11.43
C MET A 345 -15.79 64.43 10.61
N GLY A 346 -16.36 64.21 9.41
CA GLY A 346 -16.93 65.28 8.60
C GLY A 346 -18.19 65.93 9.21
N GLN A 347 -19.02 65.17 9.93
CA GLN A 347 -20.21 65.72 10.60
C GLN A 347 -19.86 66.53 11.85
N GLU A 348 -18.75 66.21 12.52
CA GLU A 348 -18.31 66.89 13.73
C GLU A 348 -17.63 68.23 13.41
N GLN A 349 -16.87 68.30 12.31
CA GLN A 349 -16.34 69.57 11.77
C GLN A 349 -17.45 70.51 11.26
N ALA A 350 -18.50 69.98 10.63
CA ALA A 350 -19.63 70.79 10.17
C ALA A 350 -20.39 71.45 11.35
N ARG A 351 -20.55 70.73 12.47
CA ARG A 351 -21.17 71.24 13.70
C ARG A 351 -20.32 72.30 14.42
N GLN A 352 -18.99 72.23 14.34
CA GLN A 352 -18.11 73.25 14.94
C GLN A 352 -18.00 74.54 14.11
N SER A 353 -18.33 74.51 12.81
CA SER A 353 -18.35 75.73 11.99
C SER A 353 -19.69 76.50 12.00
N SER A 354 -20.71 75.92 12.64
CA SER A 354 -22.08 76.47 12.69
C SER A 354 -22.52 76.90 14.11
N ALA A 355 -21.59 76.93 15.06
CA ALA A 355 -21.68 77.60 16.36
C ALA A 355 -20.64 78.73 16.39
#